data_AF-A0AAT9HIY4-F1
#
_entry.id   AF-A0AAT9HIY4-F1
#
_cell.length_a   1.000
_cell.length_b   1.000
_cell.length_c   1.000
_cell.angle_alpha   90.00
_cell.angle_beta   90.00
_cell.angle_gamma   90.00
#
_symmetry.space_group_name_H-M   'P 1'
#
loop_
_entity.id
_entity.type
_entity.pdbx_description
1 polymer ?
#
loop_
_entity_poly.entity_id
_entity_poly.type
_entity_poly.pdbx_seq_one_letter_code
_entity_poly.pdbx_strand_id
1 'polypeptide(L)'
;MIGSYVAVGDSFTEGVGDPGPDGAFVGWADRFAVLLADLRPEGDFQYTNLAVRGKLLDQIMADQLPRAVELAPDLVSFCAGGNDILRPGSDPDEVAERFERAIAALTAVSGMVMVTTGFDTRGVPC
;
A
#
# COMPACT_ATOMS: atom_id res chain seq x y z
N MET A 1 -0.75 -15.31 -13.18
CA MET A 1 -2.11 -15.18 -12.59
C MET A 1 -1.89 -14.91 -11.10
N ILE A 2 -2.47 -13.85 -10.52
CA ILE A 2 -2.10 -13.30 -9.16
C ILE A 2 -2.66 -14.11 -7.96
N GLY A 3 -2.02 -15.19 -7.52
CA GLY A 3 -2.51 -16.05 -6.43
C GLY A 3 -2.42 -15.46 -5.03
N SER A 4 -1.53 -14.49 -4.83
CA SER A 4 -1.37 -13.80 -3.55
C SER A 4 -1.26 -12.28 -3.73
N TYR A 5 -1.86 -11.54 -2.81
CA TYR A 5 -1.87 -10.08 -2.78
C TYR A 5 -1.50 -9.56 -1.39
N VAL A 6 -0.54 -8.64 -1.33
CA VAL A 6 -0.21 -7.89 -0.10
C VAL A 6 -0.43 -6.41 -0.33
N ALA A 7 -1.14 -5.76 0.60
CA ALA A 7 -1.32 -4.32 0.60
C ALA A 7 -0.36 -3.66 1.60
N VAL A 8 0.43 -2.69 1.14
CA VAL A 8 1.42 -1.92 1.92
C VAL A 8 1.07 -0.44 1.81
N GLY A 9 1.03 0.25 2.94
CA GLY A 9 0.75 1.68 2.93
C GLY A 9 0.34 2.30 4.27
N ASP A 10 -0.26 3.47 4.14
CA ASP A 10 -0.73 4.30 5.25
C ASP A 10 -2.25 4.13 5.51
N SER A 11 -2.85 5.12 6.19
CA SER A 11 -4.28 5.18 6.50
C SER A 11 -5.21 5.02 5.30
N PHE A 12 -4.78 5.43 4.10
CA PHE A 12 -5.57 5.27 2.88
C PHE A 12 -5.71 3.80 2.49
N THR A 13 -4.62 3.03 2.62
CA THR A 13 -4.60 1.58 2.35
C THR A 13 -5.26 0.77 3.46
N GLU A 14 -5.24 1.26 4.70
CA GLU A 14 -5.98 0.65 5.82
C GLU A 14 -7.50 0.74 5.63
N GLY A 15 -8.00 1.71 4.86
CA GLY A 15 -9.43 1.84 4.55
C GLY A 15 -10.19 2.88 5.36
N VAL A 16 -9.49 3.82 6.02
CA VAL A 16 -10.12 4.89 6.80
C VAL A 16 -11.05 5.73 5.91
N GLY A 17 -12.33 5.80 6.29
CA GLY A 17 -13.34 6.62 5.60
C GLY A 17 -14.26 5.88 4.63
N ASP A 18 -14.12 4.57 4.44
CA ASP A 18 -15.02 3.73 3.64
C ASP A 18 -15.79 2.72 4.52
N PRO A 19 -16.88 3.16 5.19
CA PRO A 19 -17.68 2.28 6.03
C PRO A 19 -18.42 1.24 5.19
N GLY A 20 -18.25 -0.03 5.55
CA GLY A 20 -19.03 -1.14 5.05
C GLY A 20 -20.45 -1.19 5.64
N PRO A 21 -21.27 -2.15 5.18
CA PRO A 21 -22.65 -2.31 5.64
C PRO A 21 -22.81 -2.43 7.16
N ASP A 22 -21.78 -2.99 7.82
CA ASP A 22 -21.75 -3.26 9.26
C ASP A 22 -20.99 -2.19 10.06
N GLY A 23 -20.60 -1.08 9.43
CA GLY A 23 -19.83 0.01 10.05
C GLY A 23 -18.33 -0.27 10.22
N ALA A 24 -17.85 -1.47 9.83
CA ALA A 24 -16.42 -1.75 9.70
C ALA A 24 -15.86 -1.04 8.47
N PHE A 25 -14.69 -0.40 8.60
CA PHE A 25 -13.99 0.16 7.46
C PHE A 25 -13.49 -0.97 6.56
N VAL A 26 -13.90 -0.97 5.29
CA VAL A 26 -13.50 -1.99 4.31
C VAL A 26 -12.25 -1.52 3.58
N GLY A 27 -12.29 -0.31 3.03
CA GLY A 27 -11.16 0.23 2.28
C GLY A 27 -11.03 -0.34 0.87
N TRP A 28 -10.27 0.38 0.05
CA TRP A 28 -10.11 0.03 -1.35
C TRP A 28 -9.31 -1.27 -1.54
N ALA A 29 -8.33 -1.54 -0.67
CA ALA A 29 -7.45 -2.69 -0.78
C ALA A 29 -8.22 -4.00 -0.56
N ASP A 30 -9.09 -4.04 0.44
CA ASP A 30 -9.94 -5.21 0.72
C ASP A 30 -11.00 -5.41 -0.36
N ARG A 31 -11.63 -4.34 -0.87
CA ARG A 31 -12.54 -4.45 -2.02
C ARG A 31 -11.83 -5.00 -3.26
N PHE A 32 -10.61 -4.54 -3.51
CA PHE A 32 -9.81 -5.02 -4.62
C PHE A 32 -9.41 -6.49 -4.44
N ALA A 33 -9.08 -6.91 -3.21
CA ALA A 33 -8.82 -8.29 -2.88
C ALA A 33 -10.03 -9.20 -3.16
N VAL A 34 -11.25 -8.77 -2.83
CA VAL A 34 -12.49 -9.50 -3.16
C VAL A 34 -12.64 -9.67 -4.66
N LEU A 35 -12.45 -8.60 -5.45
CA LEU A 35 -12.53 -8.68 -6.91
C LEU A 35 -11.48 -9.64 -7.51
N LEU A 36 -10.28 -9.71 -6.92
CA LEU A 36 -9.25 -10.66 -7.36
C LEU A 36 -9.57 -12.10 -6.96
N ALA A 37 -10.21 -12.29 -5.80
CA ALA A 37 -10.65 -13.60 -5.32
C ALA A 37 -11.81 -14.15 -6.17
N ASP A 38 -12.78 -13.31 -6.56
CA ASP A 38 -13.94 -13.71 -7.37
C ASP A 38 -13.57 -14.22 -8.78
N LEU A 39 -12.37 -13.89 -9.26
CA LEU A 39 -11.83 -14.39 -10.52
C LEU A 39 -11.24 -15.82 -10.38
N ARG A 40 -11.33 -16.45 -9.19
CA ARG A 40 -10.69 -17.72 -8.87
C ARG A 40 -11.64 -18.73 -8.22
N PRO A 41 -11.25 -20.02 -8.22
CA PRO A 41 -11.86 -21.00 -7.34
C PRO A 41 -11.75 -20.58 -5.86
N GLU A 42 -12.77 -20.91 -5.08
CA GLU A 42 -12.77 -20.66 -3.64
C GLU A 42 -11.54 -21.28 -2.96
N GLY A 43 -10.85 -20.48 -2.13
CA GLY A 43 -9.66 -20.91 -1.38
C GLY A 43 -8.33 -20.82 -2.13
N ASP A 44 -8.32 -20.40 -3.40
CA ASP A 44 -7.10 -20.28 -4.23
C ASP A 44 -6.51 -18.86 -4.27
N PHE A 45 -6.90 -18.01 -3.31
CA PHE A 45 -6.43 -16.64 -3.18
C PHE A 45 -6.01 -16.32 -1.76
N GLN A 46 -4.83 -15.73 -1.60
CA GLN A 46 -4.32 -15.27 -0.31
C GLN A 46 -4.18 -13.75 -0.29
N TYR A 47 -4.73 -13.11 0.73
CA TYR A 47 -4.65 -11.67 0.91
C TYR A 47 -4.12 -11.32 2.31
N THR A 48 -3.29 -10.29 2.39
CA THR A 48 -2.85 -9.70 3.66
C THR A 48 -2.74 -8.19 3.54
N ASN A 49 -3.41 -7.45 4.42
CA ASN A 49 -3.23 -6.01 4.55
C ASN A 49 -2.21 -5.72 5.67
N LEU A 50 -1.08 -5.11 5.31
CA LEU A 50 -0.03 -4.69 6.25
C LEU A 50 -0.12 -3.21 6.61
N ALA A 51 -1.05 -2.47 5.99
CA ALA A 51 -1.18 -1.03 6.19
C ALA A 51 -1.57 -0.69 7.62
N VAL A 52 -1.01 0.41 8.12
CA VAL A 52 -1.27 0.91 9.48
C VAL A 52 -1.46 2.42 9.43
N ARG A 53 -2.47 2.90 10.15
CA ARG A 53 -2.81 4.32 10.23
C ARG A 53 -1.64 5.23 10.58
N GLY A 54 -1.51 6.33 9.85
CA GLY A 54 -0.64 7.44 10.21
C GLY A 54 0.86 7.14 10.14
N LYS A 55 1.26 6.03 9.52
CA LYS A 55 2.67 5.74 9.30
C LYS A 55 3.26 6.65 8.22
N LEU A 56 4.50 7.06 8.48
CA LEU A 56 5.37 7.73 7.52
C LEU A 56 6.09 6.71 6.65
N LEU A 57 6.66 7.15 5.53
CA LEU A 57 7.39 6.29 4.60
C LEU A 57 8.49 5.48 5.30
N ASP A 58 9.29 6.10 6.17
CA ASP A 58 10.36 5.39 6.90
C ASP A 58 9.81 4.29 7.82
N GLN A 59 8.65 4.51 8.44
CA GLN A 59 8.02 3.50 9.30
C GLN A 59 7.42 2.36 8.48
N ILE A 60 6.90 2.65 7.29
CA ILE A 60 6.43 1.64 6.34
C ILE A 60 7.60 0.80 5.86
N MET A 61 8.73 1.43 5.53
CA MET A 61 9.96 0.75 5.12
C MET A 61 10.58 -0.10 6.25
N ALA A 62 10.46 0.32 7.50
CA ALA A 62 10.97 -0.45 8.63
C ALA A 62 10.07 -1.64 9.00
N ASP A 63 8.75 -1.44 9.01
CA ASP A 63 7.83 -2.41 9.62
C ASP A 63 7.08 -3.27 8.59
N GLN A 64 6.66 -2.68 7.46
CA GLN A 64 5.81 -3.36 6.49
C GLN A 64 6.62 -3.97 5.34
N LEU A 65 7.63 -3.24 4.85
CA LEU A 65 8.43 -3.67 3.70
C LEU A 65 9.14 -5.02 3.94
N PRO A 66 9.83 -5.28 5.07
CA PRO A 66 10.48 -6.57 5.29
C PRO A 66 9.47 -7.71 5.29
N ARG A 67 8.27 -7.47 5.85
CA ARG A 67 7.21 -8.47 5.90
C ARG A 67 6.61 -8.76 4.52
N ALA A 68 6.40 -7.73 3.70
CA ALA A 68 5.96 -7.91 2.32
C ALA A 68 7.00 -8.69 1.51
N VAL A 69 8.29 -8.43 1.75
CA VAL A 69 9.40 -9.15 1.12
C VAL A 69 9.45 -10.62 1.53
N GLU A 70 9.25 -10.92 2.82
CA GLU A 70 9.15 -12.31 3.32
C GLU A 70 8.00 -13.09 2.71
N LEU A 71 6.85 -12.43 2.50
CA LEU A 71 5.66 -13.07 1.92
C LEU A 71 5.80 -13.32 0.41
N ALA A 72 6.66 -12.56 -0.28
CA ALA A 72 6.93 -12.65 -1.72
C ALA A 72 5.64 -12.88 -2.57
N PRO A 73 4.65 -11.97 -2.49
CA PRO A 73 3.37 -12.17 -3.14
C PRO A 73 3.45 -11.99 -4.65
N ASP A 74 2.49 -12.54 -5.38
CA ASP A 74 2.38 -12.33 -6.83
C ASP A 74 2.06 -10.86 -7.18
N LEU A 75 1.27 -10.19 -6.33
CA LEU A 75 0.96 -8.77 -6.42
C LEU A 75 1.21 -8.08 -5.09
N VAL A 76 1.86 -6.93 -5.14
CA VAL A 76 1.94 -6.02 -4.00
C VAL A 76 1.45 -4.64 -4.42
N SER A 77 0.61 -4.02 -3.58
CA SER A 77 0.29 -2.60 -3.73
C SER A 77 1.09 -1.78 -2.74
N PHE A 78 1.65 -0.67 -3.22
CA PHE A 78 2.43 0.25 -2.41
C PHE A 78 1.85 1.65 -2.53
N CYS A 79 1.25 2.12 -1.44
CA CYS A 79 0.65 3.44 -1.32
C CYS A 79 1.16 4.14 -0.06
N ALA A 80 2.21 4.93 -0.23
CA ALA A 80 2.93 5.60 0.86
C ALA A 80 3.51 6.95 0.38
N GLY A 81 3.99 7.77 1.33
CA GLY A 81 4.68 9.03 1.06
C GLY A 81 3.78 10.27 1.02
N GLY A 82 2.45 10.11 1.00
CA GLY A 82 1.52 11.24 1.08
C GLY A 82 1.70 12.05 2.37
N ASN A 83 1.87 11.37 3.50
CA ASN A 83 2.09 12.02 4.80
C ASN A 83 3.45 12.76 4.87
N ASP A 84 4.46 12.26 4.19
CA ASP A 84 5.81 12.85 4.16
C ASP A 84 5.85 14.11 3.30
N ILE A 85 5.18 14.10 2.13
CA ILE A 85 5.10 15.25 1.22
C ILE A 85 4.29 16.41 1.84
N LEU A 86 3.29 16.12 2.67
CA LEU A 86 2.47 17.15 3.33
C LEU A 86 3.14 17.80 4.53
N ARG A 87 4.26 17.28 5.02
CA ARG A 87 4.94 17.84 6.19
C ARG A 87 5.78 19.06 5.81
N PRO A 88 5.65 20.20 6.52
CA PRO A 88 6.50 21.35 6.29
C PRO A 88 7.99 21.00 6.41
N GLY A 89 8.78 21.36 5.40
CA GLY A 89 10.23 21.14 5.37
C GLY A 89 10.68 19.75 4.92
N SER A 90 9.79 18.92 4.38
CA SER A 90 10.21 17.70 3.68
C SER A 90 10.84 18.02 2.32
N ASP A 91 11.84 17.24 1.94
CA ASP A 91 12.45 17.28 0.61
C ASP A 91 11.80 16.19 -0.28
N PRO A 92 11.05 16.58 -1.33
CA PRO A 92 10.44 15.62 -2.25
C PRO A 92 11.44 14.69 -2.92
N ASP A 93 12.67 15.14 -3.18
CA ASP A 93 13.69 14.32 -3.82
C ASP A 93 14.14 13.19 -2.88
N GLU A 94 14.36 13.50 -1.60
CA GLU A 94 14.68 12.46 -0.61
C GLU A 94 13.52 11.47 -0.41
N VAL A 95 12.27 11.93 -0.45
CA VAL A 95 11.09 11.05 -0.39
C VAL A 95 11.04 10.14 -1.61
N ALA A 96 11.32 10.66 -2.81
CA ALA A 96 11.38 9.88 -4.03
C ALA A 96 12.48 8.81 -3.98
N GLU A 97 13.67 9.12 -3.47
CA GLU A 97 14.75 8.13 -3.31
C GLU A 97 14.35 6.99 -2.34
N ARG A 98 13.71 7.32 -1.22
CA ARG A 98 13.20 6.33 -0.25
C ARG A 98 12.13 5.45 -0.91
N PHE A 99 11.22 6.06 -1.65
CA PHE A 99 10.17 5.37 -2.39
C PHE A 99 10.77 4.40 -3.42
N GLU A 100 11.75 4.85 -4.21
CA GLU A 100 12.44 4.03 -5.20
C GLU A 100 13.10 2.81 -4.57
N ARG A 101 13.77 2.96 -3.41
CA ARG A 101 14.34 1.84 -2.66
C ARG A 101 13.28 0.81 -2.26
N ALA A 102 12.11 1.26 -1.80
CA ALA A 102 11.01 0.36 -1.45
C ALA A 102 10.50 -0.41 -2.68
N ILE A 103 10.30 0.27 -3.81
CA ILE A 103 9.87 -0.37 -5.05
C ILE A 103 10.91 -1.36 -5.55
N ALA A 104 12.20 -1.01 -5.54
CA ALA A 104 13.28 -1.91 -5.93
C ALA A 104 13.25 -3.21 -5.11
N ALA A 105 13.10 -3.11 -3.78
CA ALA A 105 12.99 -4.28 -2.91
C ALA A 105 11.76 -5.15 -3.22
N LEU A 106 10.60 -4.54 -3.47
CA LEU A 106 9.37 -5.27 -3.80
C LEU A 106 9.43 -5.93 -5.18
N THR A 107 9.95 -5.25 -6.19
CA THR A 107 10.10 -5.81 -7.56
C THR A 107 11.08 -6.98 -7.62
N ALA A 108 11.99 -7.09 -6.65
CA ALA A 108 12.92 -8.21 -6.57
C ALA A 108 12.25 -9.53 -6.15
N VAL A 109 11.07 -9.46 -5.52
CA VAL A 109 10.40 -10.64 -4.92
C VAL A 109 8.97 -10.86 -5.41
N SER A 110 8.32 -9.83 -5.95
CA SER A 110 6.95 -9.90 -6.44
C SER A 110 6.86 -9.89 -7.96
N GLY A 111 5.89 -10.63 -8.50
CA GLY A 111 5.62 -10.66 -9.94
C GLY A 111 5.06 -9.35 -10.49
N MET A 112 4.36 -8.58 -9.65
CA MET A 112 3.78 -7.29 -10.00
C MET A 112 3.78 -6.34 -8.80
N VAL A 113 4.20 -5.10 -9.03
CA VAL A 113 4.14 -4.01 -8.04
C VAL A 113 3.21 -2.92 -8.58
N MET A 114 2.12 -2.67 -7.87
CA MET A 114 1.19 -1.59 -8.17
C MET A 114 1.51 -0.39 -7.27
N VAL A 115 1.84 0.74 -7.86
CA VAL A 115 2.08 1.99 -7.15
C VAL A 115 0.88 2.92 -7.29
N THR A 116 0.52 3.61 -6.23
CA THR A 116 -0.43 4.72 -6.30
C THR A 116 0.34 6.04 -6.40
N THR A 117 -0.12 6.93 -7.27
CA THR A 117 0.41 8.28 -7.34
C THR A 117 -0.29 9.15 -6.30
N GLY A 118 0.47 10.06 -5.68
CA GLY A 118 -0.09 11.08 -4.80
C GLY A 118 -1.08 11.99 -5.53
N PHE A 119 -1.83 12.75 -4.74
CA PHE A 119 -2.73 13.79 -5.24
C PHE A 119 -1.96 15.09 -5.52
N ASP A 120 -2.52 15.95 -6.36
CA ASP A 120 -1.92 17.24 -6.69
C ASP A 120 -1.93 18.17 -5.47
N THR A 121 -0.74 18.50 -4.96
CA THR A 121 -0.57 19.33 -3.76
C THR A 121 -0.73 20.82 -4.03
N ARG A 122 -0.84 21.27 -5.29
CA ARG A 122 -0.95 22.70 -5.64
C ARG A 122 -2.16 23.39 -4.99
N GLY A 123 -3.21 22.65 -4.66
CA GLY A 123 -4.42 23.15 -3.99
C GLY A 123 -4.46 22.96 -2.48
N VAL A 124 -3.42 22.40 -1.86
CA VAL A 124 -3.44 21.95 -0.47
C VAL A 124 -2.63 22.94 0.36
N PRO A 125 -3.23 23.65 1.33
CA PRO A 125 -2.51 24.63 2.13
C PRO A 125 -1.41 23.94 2.94
N CYS A 126 -0.17 24.42 2.78
CA CYS A 126 1.01 24.04 3.55
C CYS A 126 1.01 24.64 4.96
#